data_AF-I4WVI7-F1
#
_entry.id   AF-I4WVI7-F1
#
_cell.length_a   1.000
_cell.length_b   1.000
_cell.length_c   1.000
_cell.angle_alpha   90.00
_cell.angle_beta   90.00
_cell.angle_gamma   90.00
#
_symmetry.space_group_name_H-M   'P 1'
#
loop_
_entity.id
_entity.type
_entity.pdbx_description
1 polymer ?
#
loop_
_entity_poly.entity_id
_entity_poly.type
_entity_poly.pdbx_seq_one_letter_code
_entity_poly.pdbx_strand_id
1 'polypeptide(L)'
;MYEQYMGRTRDFGLMNITRSAPFTARVVLHGKPPKGRKDRNRLGVPARNSNSRKSAKRESEPWILIASPELKLSMRQVVALYARRMQIELSFRDLKSHRYGQGFEDSLTRKGQRIEVLLLLSTLAAFATWLAGMACEAAGIDTWLTPYRSKRRLYSVMRLGREALVRRWLPISVSRLLDQLRQPATSLIDQLGVPA
;
A
#
# COMPACT_ATOMS: atom_id res chain seq x y z
N MET A 1 -26.34 2.37 15.19
CA MET A 1 -26.45 1.53 13.98
C MET A 1 -25.14 0.83 13.62
N TYR A 2 -23.98 1.53 13.56
CA TYR A 2 -22.71 0.94 13.11
C TYR A 2 -22.04 -0.05 14.08
N GLU A 3 -22.33 0.00 15.38
CA GLU A 3 -21.70 -0.89 16.36
C GLU A 3 -22.00 -2.37 16.13
N GLN A 4 -23.16 -2.70 15.54
CA GLN A 4 -23.59 -4.07 15.27
C GLN A 4 -22.69 -4.82 14.27
N TYR A 5 -21.88 -4.08 13.50
CA TYR A 5 -21.06 -4.63 12.42
C TYR A 5 -19.55 -4.64 12.75
N MET A 6 -19.15 -4.13 13.91
CA MET A 6 -17.73 -4.05 14.30
C MET A 6 -17.10 -5.45 14.39
N GLY A 7 -15.99 -5.64 13.67
CA GLY A 7 -15.28 -6.93 13.60
C GLY A 7 -15.99 -8.00 12.77
N ARG A 8 -17.13 -7.68 12.13
CA ARG A 8 -17.90 -8.63 11.31
C ARG A 8 -17.79 -8.26 9.84
N THR A 9 -17.83 -9.29 9.01
CA THR A 9 -17.93 -9.14 7.56
C THR A 9 -19.20 -9.85 7.12
N ARG A 10 -19.97 -9.22 6.25
CA ARG A 10 -21.22 -9.75 5.70
C ARG A 10 -21.19 -9.61 4.19
N ASP A 11 -21.58 -10.67 3.50
CA ASP A 11 -21.79 -10.67 2.07
C ASP A 11 -23.29 -10.52 1.80
N PHE A 12 -23.66 -9.56 0.95
CA PHE A 12 -25.03 -9.38 0.51
C PHE A 12 -25.30 -10.06 -0.84
N GLY A 13 -24.28 -10.69 -1.43
CA GLY A 13 -24.38 -11.32 -2.74
C GLY A 13 -24.46 -10.28 -3.86
N LEU A 14 -25.01 -10.71 -5.00
CA LEU A 14 -25.19 -9.88 -6.18
C LEU A 14 -26.40 -8.96 -6.00
N MET A 15 -26.18 -7.66 -6.20
CA MET A 15 -27.21 -6.64 -6.08
C MET A 15 -27.08 -5.62 -7.22
N ASN A 16 -28.19 -4.95 -7.54
CA ASN A 16 -28.18 -3.80 -8.44
C ASN A 16 -27.88 -2.52 -7.63
N ILE A 17 -26.81 -1.82 -7.99
CA ILE A 17 -26.27 -0.71 -7.16
C ILE A 17 -26.98 0.63 -7.41
N THR A 18 -27.42 0.88 -8.63
CA THR A 18 -27.87 2.19 -9.12
C THR A 18 -29.30 2.11 -9.65
N ARG A 19 -30.11 3.15 -9.39
CA ARG A 19 -31.53 3.17 -9.80
C ARG A 19 -31.72 3.49 -11.28
N SER A 20 -30.94 4.43 -11.83
CA SER A 20 -31.11 4.94 -13.20
C SER A 20 -30.47 4.05 -14.28
N ALA A 21 -29.33 3.43 -13.97
CA ALA A 21 -28.62 2.51 -14.85
C ALA A 21 -28.07 1.36 -14.00
N PRO A 22 -28.93 0.40 -13.60
CA PRO A 22 -28.54 -0.67 -12.69
C PRO A 22 -27.44 -1.53 -13.31
N PHE A 23 -26.35 -1.71 -12.57
CA PHE A 23 -25.38 -2.76 -12.86
C PHE A 23 -25.32 -3.71 -11.68
N THR A 24 -25.17 -4.99 -11.99
CA THR A 24 -25.07 -6.05 -11.00
C THR A 24 -23.65 -6.09 -10.46
N ALA A 25 -23.49 -6.04 -9.15
CA ALA A 25 -22.21 -6.17 -8.49
C ALA A 25 -22.36 -6.90 -7.15
N ARG A 26 -21.29 -7.54 -6.70
CA ARG A 26 -21.26 -8.16 -5.38
C ARG A 26 -21.03 -7.10 -4.31
N VAL A 27 -21.85 -7.10 -3.27
CA VAL A 27 -21.75 -6.12 -2.18
C VAL A 27 -21.28 -6.79 -0.90
N VAL A 28 -20.16 -6.32 -0.36
CA VAL A 28 -19.56 -6.82 0.89
C VAL A 28 -19.47 -5.70 1.92
N LEU A 29 -20.01 -5.92 3.11
CA LEU A 29 -19.88 -5.02 4.25
C LEU A 29 -18.83 -5.55 5.21
N HIS A 30 -17.91 -4.68 5.63
CA HIS A 30 -16.86 -5.02 6.58
C HIS A 30 -16.72 -3.94 7.66
N GLY A 31 -17.04 -4.28 8.91
CA GLY A 31 -16.72 -3.42 10.05
C GLY A 31 -15.33 -3.74 10.59
N LYS A 32 -14.44 -2.74 10.59
CA LYS A 32 -13.10 -2.88 11.16
C LYS A 32 -13.17 -3.00 12.68
N PRO A 33 -12.42 -3.91 13.32
CA PRO A 33 -12.29 -3.91 14.76
C PRO A 33 -11.55 -2.63 15.23
N PRO A 34 -11.97 -2.02 16.36
CA PRO A 34 -11.32 -0.83 16.89
C PRO A 34 -9.89 -1.17 17.32
N LYS A 35 -8.92 -0.37 16.86
CA LYS A 35 -7.49 -0.55 17.19
C LYS A 35 -7.02 0.28 18.39
N GLY A 36 -7.90 1.05 19.02
CA GLY A 36 -7.56 1.93 20.16
C GLY A 36 -6.61 3.09 19.84
N ARG A 37 -6.27 3.31 18.57
CA ARG A 37 -5.35 4.37 18.14
C ARG A 37 -5.99 5.74 18.36
N LYS A 38 -5.23 6.65 18.97
CA LYS A 38 -5.62 8.06 19.14
C LYS A 38 -4.52 8.94 18.58
N ASP A 39 -4.91 9.93 17.78
CA ASP A 39 -4.02 11.01 17.41
C ASP A 39 -3.68 11.82 18.66
N ARG A 40 -2.40 12.01 18.94
CA ARG A 40 -1.89 12.67 20.15
C ARG A 40 -1.16 13.94 19.75
N ASN A 41 -1.41 15.02 20.48
CA ASN A 41 -0.67 16.26 20.30
C ASN A 41 0.74 16.17 20.89
N ARG A 42 1.50 17.27 20.80
CA ARG A 42 2.87 17.37 21.37
C ARG A 42 2.93 17.14 22.89
N LEU A 43 1.82 17.33 23.60
CA LEU A 43 1.69 17.09 25.05
C LEU A 43 1.28 15.65 25.37
N GLY A 44 1.17 14.78 24.36
CA GLY A 44 0.81 13.37 24.54
C GLY A 44 -0.67 13.11 24.81
N VAL A 45 -1.52 14.15 24.83
CA VAL A 45 -2.98 14.02 25.04
C VAL A 45 -3.72 13.90 23.71
N PRO A 46 -4.92 13.29 23.69
CA PRO A 46 -5.70 13.15 22.46
C PRO A 46 -5.99 14.50 21.79
N ALA A 47 -5.63 14.62 20.51
CA ALA A 47 -5.87 15.82 19.73
C ALA A 47 -7.38 16.05 19.55
N ARG A 48 -7.84 17.28 19.82
CA ARG A 48 -9.27 17.66 19.73
C ARG A 48 -9.60 18.54 18.52
N ASN A 49 -8.68 18.74 17.58
CA ASN A 49 -8.92 19.54 16.38
C ASN A 49 -9.93 18.85 15.43
N SER A 50 -10.51 19.62 14.51
CA SER A 50 -11.55 19.14 13.58
C SER A 50 -11.04 18.01 12.67
N ASN A 51 -9.81 18.11 12.17
CA ASN A 51 -9.20 17.12 11.29
C ASN A 51 -9.02 15.75 11.97
N SER A 52 -8.54 15.74 13.22
CA SER A 52 -8.41 14.55 14.04
C SER A 52 -9.77 13.88 14.25
N ARG A 53 -10.79 14.64 14.67
CA ARG A 53 -12.14 14.10 14.89
C ARG A 53 -12.77 13.54 13.60
N LYS A 54 -12.64 14.26 12.47
CA LYS A 54 -13.13 13.79 11.16
C LYS A 54 -12.43 12.48 10.75
N SER A 55 -11.12 12.40 10.94
CA SER A 55 -10.34 11.19 10.63
C SER A 55 -10.72 10.02 11.52
N ALA A 56 -10.90 10.26 12.83
CA ALA A 56 -11.33 9.24 13.78
C ALA A 56 -12.72 8.67 13.41
N LYS A 57 -13.67 9.55 13.07
CA LYS A 57 -15.01 9.14 12.63
C LYS A 57 -14.95 8.31 11.34
N ARG A 58 -14.24 8.80 10.32
CA ARG A 58 -14.06 8.08 9.04
C ARG A 58 -13.41 6.70 9.24
N GLU A 59 -12.44 6.60 10.15
CA GLU A 59 -11.79 5.31 10.43
C GLU A 59 -12.70 4.31 11.15
N SER A 60 -13.69 4.79 11.92
CA SER A 60 -14.69 3.94 12.55
C SER A 60 -15.83 3.51 11.62
N GLU A 61 -15.97 4.11 10.44
CA GLU A 61 -17.04 3.74 9.51
C GLU A 61 -16.75 2.36 8.88
N PRO A 62 -17.77 1.47 8.82
CA PRO A 62 -17.61 0.20 8.12
C PRO A 62 -17.42 0.45 6.63
N TRP A 63 -16.71 -0.47 5.98
CA TRP A 63 -16.53 -0.45 4.54
C TRP A 63 -17.70 -1.12 3.85
N ILE A 64 -18.31 -0.45 2.88
CA ILE A 64 -19.17 -1.07 1.88
C ILE A 64 -18.33 -1.19 0.61
N LEU A 65 -18.05 -2.41 0.21
CA LEU A 65 -17.23 -2.75 -0.94
C LEU A 65 -18.13 -3.29 -2.04
N ILE A 66 -17.91 -2.78 -3.24
CA ILE A 66 -18.61 -3.20 -4.46
C ILE A 66 -17.55 -3.84 -5.35
N ALA A 67 -17.76 -5.10 -5.71
CA ALA A 67 -16.83 -5.88 -6.52
C ALA A 67 -17.52 -6.38 -7.79
N SER A 68 -16.76 -6.49 -8.88
CA SER A 68 -17.24 -7.12 -10.12
C SER A 68 -17.76 -8.54 -9.82
N PRO A 69 -18.91 -8.95 -10.40
CA PRO A 69 -19.42 -10.33 -10.26
C PRO A 69 -18.43 -11.40 -10.72
N GLU A 70 -17.55 -11.07 -11.67
CA GLU A 70 -16.56 -11.97 -12.25
C GLU A 70 -15.39 -12.27 -11.30
N LEU A 71 -15.23 -11.45 -10.25
CA LEU A 71 -14.15 -11.57 -9.30
C LEU A 71 -14.40 -12.77 -8.36
N LYS A 72 -13.82 -13.93 -8.71
CA LYS A 72 -13.90 -15.20 -7.96
C LYS A 72 -13.05 -15.18 -6.66
N LEU A 73 -13.24 -14.16 -5.84
CA LEU A 73 -12.57 -14.02 -4.54
C LEU A 73 -13.56 -14.26 -3.42
N SER A 74 -13.11 -14.84 -2.32
CA SER A 74 -13.88 -14.85 -1.09
C SER A 74 -14.07 -13.43 -0.56
N MET A 75 -15.13 -13.19 0.21
CA MET A 75 -15.36 -11.91 0.90
C MET A 75 -14.14 -11.45 1.72
N ARG A 76 -13.40 -12.40 2.32
CA ARG A 76 -12.18 -12.10 3.09
C ARG A 76 -11.04 -11.62 2.19
N GLN A 77 -10.87 -12.23 1.02
CA GLN A 77 -9.89 -11.81 0.03
C GLN A 77 -10.21 -10.43 -0.55
N VAL A 78 -11.49 -10.14 -0.84
CA VAL A 78 -11.92 -8.80 -1.29
C VAL A 78 -11.60 -7.74 -0.24
N VAL A 79 -11.93 -7.98 1.03
CA VAL A 79 -11.60 -7.08 2.12
C VAL A 79 -10.09 -6.91 2.29
N ALA A 80 -9.32 -8.01 2.21
CA ALA A 80 -7.87 -7.98 2.32
C ALA A 80 -7.21 -7.19 1.17
N LEU A 81 -7.71 -7.33 -0.06
CA LEU A 81 -7.27 -6.58 -1.22
C LEU A 81 -7.57 -5.08 -1.04
N TYR A 82 -8.81 -4.73 -0.68
CA TYR A 82 -9.19 -3.34 -0.47
C TYR A 82 -8.45 -2.70 0.72
N ALA A 83 -8.12 -3.47 1.76
CA ALA A 83 -7.33 -2.99 2.89
C ALA A 83 -5.95 -2.46 2.47
N ARG A 84 -5.42 -2.91 1.32
CA ARG A 84 -4.15 -2.43 0.75
C ARG A 84 -4.27 -1.05 0.11
N ARG A 85 -5.47 -0.48 -0.09
CA ARG A 85 -5.66 0.84 -0.74
C ARG A 85 -4.80 1.97 -0.15
N MET A 86 -4.53 1.92 1.16
CA MET A 86 -3.69 2.90 1.85
C MET A 86 -2.25 2.91 1.34
N GLN A 87 -1.76 1.81 0.76
CA GLN A 87 -0.43 1.74 0.15
C GLN A 87 -0.29 2.77 -0.98
N ILE A 88 -1.35 3.00 -1.76
CA ILE A 88 -1.37 4.02 -2.82
C ILE A 88 -1.18 5.43 -2.23
N GLU A 89 -1.91 5.76 -1.17
CA GLU A 89 -1.76 7.06 -0.49
C GLU A 89 -0.35 7.25 0.10
N LEU A 90 0.25 6.17 0.62
CA LEU A 90 1.64 6.18 1.08
C LEU A 90 2.62 6.40 -0.07
N SER A 91 2.45 5.71 -1.20
CA SER A 91 3.28 5.90 -2.39
C SER A 91 3.22 7.34 -2.92
N PHE A 92 2.05 7.98 -2.94
CA PHE A 92 1.94 9.39 -3.31
C PHE A 92 2.62 10.32 -2.30
N ARG A 93 2.56 10.00 -1.01
CA ARG A 93 3.29 10.77 0.02
C ARG A 93 4.79 10.66 -0.18
N ASP A 94 5.29 9.47 -0.45
CA ASP A 94 6.72 9.22 -0.69
C ASP A 94 7.18 9.87 -2.00
N LEU A 95 6.36 9.89 -3.05
CA LEU A 95 6.67 10.64 -4.28
C LEU A 95 6.91 12.13 -3.98
N LYS A 96 6.01 12.73 -3.19
CA LYS A 96 6.02 14.17 -2.88
C LYS A 96 7.09 14.57 -1.86
N SER A 97 7.47 13.67 -0.95
CA SER A 97 8.35 14.01 0.17
C SER A 97 9.74 14.45 -0.30
N HIS A 98 10.14 15.67 0.08
CA HIS A 98 11.49 16.20 -0.15
C HIS A 98 12.59 15.35 0.51
N ARG A 99 12.44 15.04 1.81
CA ARG A 99 13.50 14.42 2.62
C ARG A 99 13.58 12.90 2.50
N TYR A 100 12.43 12.25 2.46
CA TYR A 100 12.34 10.79 2.56
C TYR A 100 11.89 10.12 1.27
N GLY A 101 11.60 10.94 0.26
CA GLY A 101 10.93 10.56 -0.95
C GLY A 101 11.70 10.90 -2.22
N GLN A 102 10.97 11.23 -3.27
CA GLN A 102 11.52 11.62 -4.57
C GLN A 102 11.48 13.14 -4.82
N GLY A 103 11.05 13.96 -3.85
CA GLY A 103 11.07 15.41 -3.95
C GLY A 103 10.26 15.97 -5.13
N PHE A 104 9.19 15.30 -5.54
CA PHE A 104 8.44 15.70 -6.73
C PHE A 104 7.92 17.15 -6.67
N GLU A 105 7.55 17.62 -5.47
CA GLU A 105 7.07 18.99 -5.24
C GLU A 105 8.17 20.05 -5.46
N ASP A 106 9.45 19.68 -5.39
CA ASP A 106 10.58 20.59 -5.60
C ASP A 106 10.72 21.02 -7.06
N SER A 107 10.13 20.27 -7.99
CA SER A 107 10.11 20.63 -9.40
C SER A 107 9.32 21.91 -9.68
N LEU A 108 8.35 22.25 -8.82
CA LEU A 108 7.44 23.41 -8.90
C LEU A 108 6.75 23.59 -10.28
N THR A 109 6.77 22.56 -11.13
CA THR A 109 6.33 22.68 -12.52
C THR A 109 4.83 22.50 -12.64
N ARG A 110 4.20 23.32 -13.48
CA ARG A 110 2.76 23.23 -13.82
C ARG A 110 2.52 22.77 -15.26
N LYS A 111 3.58 22.46 -16.01
CA LYS A 111 3.48 22.00 -17.40
C LYS A 111 3.18 20.50 -17.42
N GLY A 112 2.03 20.11 -17.97
CA GLY A 112 1.56 18.71 -18.01
C GLY A 112 2.60 17.73 -18.57
N GLN A 113 3.18 18.04 -19.73
CA GLN A 113 4.23 17.23 -20.36
C GLN A 113 5.45 17.01 -19.45
N ARG A 114 5.84 18.01 -18.66
CA ARG A 114 6.95 17.85 -17.70
C ARG A 114 6.56 16.98 -16.51
N ILE A 115 5.34 17.16 -16.01
CA ILE A 115 4.77 16.32 -14.94
C ILE A 115 4.75 14.86 -15.38
N GLU A 116 4.30 14.57 -16.61
CA GLU A 116 4.28 13.22 -17.18
C GLU A 116 5.68 12.58 -17.21
N VAL A 117 6.67 13.30 -17.74
CA VAL A 117 8.06 12.81 -17.78
C VAL A 117 8.61 12.58 -16.37
N LEU A 118 8.39 13.50 -15.44
CA LEU A 118 8.84 13.36 -14.06
C LEU A 118 8.17 12.17 -13.38
N LEU A 119 6.85 11.97 -13.57
CA LEU A 119 6.13 10.82 -13.06
C LEU A 119 6.68 9.51 -13.64
N LEU A 120 6.97 9.47 -14.94
CA LEU A 120 7.59 8.30 -15.57
C LEU A 120 8.95 7.99 -14.94
N LEU A 121 9.85 8.97 -14.85
CA LEU A 121 11.17 8.79 -14.22
C LEU A 121 11.04 8.33 -12.76
N SER A 122 10.12 8.95 -12.01
CA SER A 122 9.76 8.58 -10.64
C SER A 122 9.31 7.12 -10.52
N THR A 123 8.44 6.67 -11.43
CA THR A 123 7.96 5.27 -11.44
C THR A 123 9.07 4.29 -11.79
N LEU A 124 9.93 4.60 -12.77
CA LEU A 124 11.08 3.76 -13.12
C LEU A 124 12.07 3.67 -11.97
N ALA A 125 12.36 4.78 -11.30
CA ALA A 125 13.24 4.81 -10.13
C ALA A 125 12.65 4.00 -8.96
N ALA A 126 11.34 4.13 -8.71
CA ALA A 126 10.64 3.33 -7.70
C ALA A 126 10.69 1.83 -8.03
N PHE A 127 10.49 1.47 -9.29
CA PHE A 127 10.57 0.08 -9.76
C PHE A 127 11.99 -0.49 -9.58
N ALA A 128 13.03 0.22 -10.00
CA ALA A 128 14.43 -0.19 -9.80
C ALA A 128 14.77 -0.34 -8.30
N THR A 129 14.29 0.59 -7.47
CA THR A 129 14.46 0.52 -6.01
C THR A 129 13.77 -0.71 -5.42
N TRP A 130 12.55 -1.00 -5.86
CA TRP A 130 11.81 -2.18 -5.42
C TRP A 130 12.55 -3.48 -5.75
N LEU A 131 13.08 -3.60 -6.98
CA LEU A 131 13.90 -4.74 -7.41
C LEU A 131 15.15 -4.92 -6.56
N ALA A 132 15.90 -3.84 -6.36
CA ALA A 132 17.09 -3.86 -5.49
C ALA A 132 16.74 -4.33 -4.08
N GLY A 133 15.62 -3.84 -3.52
CA GLY A 133 15.13 -4.24 -2.21
C GLY A 133 14.82 -5.73 -2.13
N MET A 134 14.12 -6.28 -3.13
CA MET A 134 13.81 -7.71 -3.17
C MET A 134 15.06 -8.57 -3.30
N ALA A 135 16.02 -8.18 -4.14
CA ALA A 135 17.29 -8.92 -4.24
C ALA A 135 18.07 -8.91 -2.92
N CYS A 136 18.09 -7.78 -2.21
CA CYS A 136 18.71 -7.69 -0.90
C CYS A 136 17.97 -8.54 0.15
N GLU A 137 16.64 -8.57 0.13
CA GLU A 137 15.85 -9.44 1.02
C GLU A 137 16.11 -10.93 0.73
N ALA A 138 16.14 -11.32 -0.55
CA ALA A 138 16.46 -12.69 -0.95
C ALA A 138 17.88 -13.11 -0.55
N ALA A 139 18.82 -12.16 -0.49
CA ALA A 139 20.19 -12.37 -0.04
C ALA A 139 20.38 -12.24 1.49
N GLY A 140 19.32 -11.94 2.25
CA GLY A 140 19.36 -11.74 3.71
C GLY A 140 20.05 -10.43 4.17
N ILE A 141 20.27 -9.48 3.26
CA ILE A 141 20.91 -8.18 3.52
C ILE A 141 19.97 -7.24 4.29
N ASP A 142 18.67 -7.48 4.25
CA ASP A 142 17.67 -6.75 5.04
C ASP A 142 17.98 -6.73 6.55
N THR A 143 18.63 -7.80 7.03
CA THR A 143 19.10 -7.90 8.41
C THR A 143 20.13 -6.82 8.79
N TRP A 144 20.91 -6.30 7.84
CA TRP A 144 21.95 -5.28 8.12
C TRP A 144 21.37 -3.94 8.54
N LEU A 145 20.14 -3.63 8.09
CA LEU A 145 19.43 -2.43 8.54
C LEU A 145 18.73 -2.64 9.88
N THR A 146 18.53 -3.90 10.29
CA THR A 146 17.67 -4.22 11.43
C THR A 146 18.52 -4.31 12.71
N PRO A 147 18.31 -3.43 13.70
CA PRO A 147 19.15 -3.40 14.90
C PRO A 147 18.94 -4.59 15.84
N TYR A 148 17.84 -5.33 15.70
CA TYR A 148 17.51 -6.51 16.50
C TYR A 148 16.70 -7.53 15.69
N ARG A 149 16.71 -8.80 16.10
CA ARG A 149 15.90 -9.84 15.44
C ARG A 149 14.41 -9.58 15.67
N SER A 150 13.67 -9.41 14.59
CA SER A 150 12.21 -9.23 14.60
C SER A 150 11.56 -10.27 13.71
N LYS A 151 10.43 -10.83 14.16
CA LYS A 151 9.58 -11.70 13.32
C LYS A 151 8.80 -10.91 12.26
N ARG A 152 8.75 -9.58 12.38
CA ARG A 152 8.07 -8.67 11.45
C ARG A 152 9.11 -7.87 10.68
N ARG A 153 8.85 -7.67 9.38
CA ARG A 153 9.64 -6.78 8.54
C ARG A 153 9.63 -5.36 9.13
N LEU A 154 10.80 -4.82 9.46
CA LEU A 154 10.95 -3.51 10.09
C LEU A 154 10.92 -2.37 9.04
N TYR A 155 11.59 -2.56 7.91
CA TYR A 155 11.68 -1.60 6.82
C TYR A 155 10.93 -2.08 5.58
N SER A 156 10.32 -1.16 4.83
CA SER A 156 9.71 -1.51 3.55
C SER A 156 10.78 -1.98 2.54
N VAL A 157 10.38 -2.79 1.56
CA VAL A 157 11.25 -3.21 0.45
C VAL A 157 11.83 -1.99 -0.28
N MET A 158 11.01 -0.94 -0.45
CA MET A 158 11.45 0.34 -1.02
C MET A 158 12.59 0.99 -0.21
N ARG A 159 12.47 1.00 1.12
CA ARG A 159 13.52 1.57 1.99
C ARG A 159 14.81 0.75 1.91
N LEU A 160 14.69 -0.57 1.96
CA LEU A 160 15.83 -1.49 1.82
C LEU A 160 16.54 -1.28 0.49
N GLY A 161 15.79 -1.27 -0.61
CA GLY A 161 16.35 -1.07 -1.95
C GLY A 161 17.03 0.28 -2.12
N ARG A 162 16.48 1.34 -1.51
CA ARG A 162 17.11 2.67 -1.55
C ARG A 162 18.45 2.68 -0.82
N GLU A 163 18.50 2.11 0.39
CA GLU A 163 19.77 1.99 1.13
C GLU A 163 20.76 1.10 0.38
N ALA A 164 20.31 0.00 -0.22
CA ALA A 164 21.15 -0.88 -1.01
C ALA A 164 21.76 -0.18 -2.22
N LEU A 165 20.99 0.64 -2.93
CA LEU A 165 21.49 1.42 -4.07
C LEU A 165 22.49 2.50 -3.61
N VAL A 166 22.16 3.25 -2.57
CA VAL A 166 23.01 4.34 -2.04
C VAL A 166 24.35 3.78 -1.51
N ARG A 167 24.30 2.65 -0.79
CA ARG A 167 25.47 2.03 -0.15
C ARG A 167 26.13 0.95 -1.01
N ARG A 168 25.62 0.73 -2.23
CA ARG A 168 26.11 -0.26 -3.21
C ARG A 168 26.15 -1.69 -2.67
N TRP A 169 25.11 -2.09 -1.95
CA TRP A 169 24.97 -3.44 -1.38
C TRP A 169 24.34 -4.46 -2.33
N LEU A 170 24.15 -4.10 -3.61
CA LEU A 170 23.54 -5.01 -4.57
C LEU A 170 24.40 -6.28 -4.68
N PRO A 171 23.88 -7.45 -4.25
CA PRO A 171 24.66 -8.68 -4.25
C PRO A 171 24.76 -9.31 -5.65
N ILE A 172 23.99 -8.78 -6.59
CA ILE A 172 23.70 -9.37 -7.90
C ILE A 172 23.76 -8.27 -8.97
N SER A 173 24.25 -8.63 -10.16
CA SER A 173 24.25 -7.73 -11.33
C SER A 173 22.83 -7.38 -11.77
N VAL A 174 22.68 -6.20 -12.37
CA VAL A 174 21.38 -5.74 -12.92
C VAL A 174 20.81 -6.74 -13.94
N SER A 175 21.66 -7.38 -14.75
CA SER A 175 21.23 -8.42 -15.71
C SER A 175 20.51 -9.59 -15.04
N ARG A 176 21.08 -10.13 -13.96
CA ARG A 176 20.51 -11.28 -13.25
C ARG A 176 19.24 -10.90 -12.46
N LEU A 177 19.14 -9.65 -12.02
CA LEU A 177 17.91 -9.06 -11.48
C LEU A 177 16.79 -9.01 -12.52
N LEU A 178 17.11 -8.64 -13.76
CA LEU A 178 16.15 -8.62 -14.87
C LEU A 178 15.72 -10.03 -15.28
N ASP A 179 16.62 -11.02 -15.23
CA ASP A 179 16.27 -12.41 -15.53
C ASP A 179 15.28 -12.99 -14.50
N GLN A 180 15.43 -12.63 -13.22
CA GLN A 180 14.46 -12.99 -12.17
C GLN A 180 13.07 -12.39 -12.39
N LEU A 181 12.96 -11.26 -13.09
CA LEU A 181 11.65 -10.70 -13.46
C LEU A 181 11.01 -11.42 -14.64
N ARG A 182 11.82 -11.92 -15.57
CA ARG A 182 11.34 -12.71 -16.70
C ARG A 182 10.82 -14.08 -16.26
N GLN A 183 11.36 -14.60 -15.15
CA GLN A 183 10.93 -15.84 -14.51
C GLN A 183 10.65 -15.59 -13.02
N PRO A 184 9.51 -14.95 -12.70
CA PRO A 184 9.21 -14.57 -11.32
C PRO A 184 9.11 -15.82 -10.45
N ALA A 185 9.89 -15.84 -9.35
CA ALA A 185 9.78 -16.88 -8.35
C ALA A 185 8.34 -16.90 -7.77
N THR A 186 7.83 -18.08 -7.40
CA THR A 186 6.46 -18.22 -6.86
C THR A 186 6.22 -17.34 -5.63
N SER A 187 7.26 -17.14 -4.81
CA SER A 187 7.22 -16.23 -3.66
C SER A 187 7.02 -14.75 -4.05
N LEU A 188 7.51 -14.33 -5.22
CA LEU A 188 7.31 -12.99 -5.76
C LEU A 188 5.87 -12.82 -6.25
N ILE A 189 5.30 -13.84 -6.89
CA ILE A 189 3.90 -13.86 -7.34
C ILE A 189 2.96 -13.79 -6.11
N ASP A 190 3.25 -14.56 -5.07
CA ASP A 190 2.51 -14.53 -3.81
C ASP A 190 2.59 -13.17 -3.10
N GLN A 191 3.75 -12.52 -3.13
CA GLN A 191 3.93 -11.17 -2.58
C GLN A 191 3.18 -10.09 -3.38
N LEU A 192 3.10 -10.23 -4.70
CA LEU A 192 2.29 -9.37 -5.56
C LEU A 192 0.78 -9.55 -5.27
N GLY A 193 0.41 -10.64 -4.60
CA GLY A 193 -0.97 -10.94 -4.24
C GLY A 193 -1.87 -11.09 -5.45
N VAL A 194 -1.30 -11.55 -6.56
CA VAL A 194 -2.05 -12.08 -7.70
C VAL A 194 -2.51 -13.47 -7.25
N PRO A 195 -3.79 -13.68 -6.92
CA PRO A 195 -4.27 -15.03 -6.69
C PRO A 195 -4.06 -15.82 -7.99
N ALA A 196 -3.46 -17.00 -7.87
CA ALA A 196 -3.50 -18.00 -8.94
C ALA A 196 -4.95 -18.33 -9.32
#